data_AF-A0A8T0FF41-F1
#
_entry.id   AF-A0A8T0FF41-F1
#
_cell.length_a   1.000
_cell.length_b   1.000
_cell.length_c   1.000
_cell.angle_alpha   90.00
_cell.angle_beta   90.00
_cell.angle_gamma   90.00
#
_symmetry.space_group_name_H-M   'P 1'
#
loop_
_entity.id
_entity.type
_entity.pdbx_description
1 polymer ?
#
loop_
_entity_poly.entity_id
_entity_poly.type
_entity_poly.pdbx_seq_one_letter_code
_entity_poly.pdbx_strand_id
1 'polypeptide(L)'
;MQHLCYTLNINQILVPVYHPQANPVERKNRNLKPRLAIMVANNHTLGIEKLPAIRFALNTAKWETTGCTAVYLNFARSLRTLNDVTIDLRSVIHNDNFVSEFTPYLKRLERKMSQIKENIENNQDCRKAYAVKSRKPCPNYKPNDLIWV
;
A
#
# COMPACT_ATOMS: atom_id res chain seq x y z
N MET A 1 -5.41 22.56 13.06
CA MET A 1 -5.66 21.12 12.77
C MET A 1 -6.32 20.37 13.91
N GLN A 2 -5.87 20.51 15.17
CA GLN A 2 -6.49 19.81 16.32
C GLN A 2 -7.99 20.12 16.48
N HIS A 3 -8.39 21.39 16.40
CA HIS A 3 -9.81 21.78 16.43
C HIS A 3 -10.63 21.11 15.33
N LEU A 4 -10.11 21.07 14.09
CA LEU A 4 -10.79 20.43 12.96
C LEU A 4 -10.94 18.92 13.19
N CYS A 5 -9.90 18.24 13.66
CA CYS A 5 -9.97 16.81 13.99
C CYS A 5 -10.97 16.54 15.12
N TYR A 6 -11.02 17.39 16.15
CA TYR A 6 -12.00 17.29 17.23
C TYR A 6 -13.44 17.45 16.71
N THR A 7 -13.70 18.46 15.87
CA THR A 7 -15.03 18.69 15.27
C THR A 7 -15.46 17.53 14.38
N LEU A 8 -14.53 16.94 13.62
CA LEU A 8 -14.80 15.80 12.72
C LEU A 8 -14.73 14.43 13.42
N ASN A 9 -14.49 14.40 14.73
CA ASN A 9 -14.30 13.18 15.51
C ASN A 9 -13.21 12.25 14.93
N ILE A 10 -12.10 12.84 14.47
CA ILE A 10 -10.95 12.14 13.91
C ILE A 10 -9.88 12.01 14.98
N ASN A 11 -9.54 10.77 15.33
CA ASN A 11 -8.44 10.49 16.25
C ASN A 11 -7.09 10.78 15.58
N GLN A 12 -6.37 11.78 16.08
CA GLN A 12 -5.05 12.14 15.56
C GLN A 12 -3.98 11.22 16.16
N ILE A 13 -3.30 10.47 15.29
CA ILE A 13 -2.16 9.62 15.66
C ILE A 13 -0.88 10.32 15.19
N LEU A 14 0.01 10.63 16.12
CA LEU A 14 1.29 11.29 15.84
C LEU A 14 2.44 10.28 15.90
N VAL A 15 3.44 10.50 15.05
CA VAL A 15 4.67 9.70 15.00
C VAL A 15 5.78 10.49 15.70
N PRO A 16 6.62 9.86 16.55
CA PRO A 16 7.72 10.54 17.20
C PRO A 16 8.72 11.13 16.20
N VAL A 17 9.38 12.22 16.62
CA VAL A 17 10.38 12.91 15.82
C VAL A 17 11.53 11.94 15.51
N TYR A 18 12.08 12.02 14.29
CA TYR A 18 13.15 11.15 13.80
C TYR A 18 12.84 9.64 13.78
N HIS A 19 11.57 9.24 13.84
CA HIS A 19 11.17 7.83 13.76
C HIS A 19 10.28 7.52 12.54
N PRO A 20 10.80 7.63 11.30
CA PRO A 20 10.01 7.44 10.08
C PRO A 20 9.48 6.01 9.90
N GLN A 21 10.05 5.04 10.61
CA GLN A 21 9.65 3.63 10.51
C GLN A 21 8.22 3.37 10.99
N ALA A 22 7.72 4.17 11.94
CA ALA A 22 6.34 4.07 12.42
C ALA A 22 5.33 4.74 11.48
N ASN A 23 5.78 5.51 10.49
CA ASN A 23 4.88 6.13 9.52
C ASN A 23 4.65 5.19 8.30
N PRO A 24 3.47 4.55 8.17
CA PRO A 24 3.21 3.63 7.07
C PRO A 24 3.20 4.32 5.69
N VAL A 25 3.00 5.64 5.65
CA VAL A 25 2.96 6.44 4.42
C VAL A 25 4.34 6.56 3.78
N GLU A 26 5.44 6.42 4.53
CA GLU A 26 6.80 6.54 4.00
C GLU A 26 7.07 5.53 2.87
N ARG A 27 6.61 4.28 3.03
CA ARG A 27 6.74 3.25 1.99
C ARG A 27 5.97 3.63 0.73
N LYS A 28 4.83 4.32 0.87
CA LYS A 28 4.04 4.81 -0.26
C LYS A 28 4.71 5.98 -0.96
N ASN A 29 5.22 6.93 -0.20
CA ASN A 29 5.96 8.07 -0.73
C ASN A 29 7.22 7.63 -1.48
N ARG A 30 7.93 6.61 -0.97
CA ARG A 30 9.08 6.00 -1.65
C ARG A 30 8.74 5.44 -3.03
N ASN A 31 7.54 4.89 -3.21
CA ASN A 31 7.08 4.37 -4.50
C ASN A 31 6.52 5.47 -5.41
N LEU A 32 5.96 6.54 -4.84
CA LEU A 32 5.40 7.66 -5.58
C LEU A 32 6.48 8.54 -6.20
N LYS A 33 7.52 8.88 -5.42
CA LYS A 33 8.57 9.82 -5.85
C LYS A 33 9.25 9.44 -7.17
N PRO A 34 9.70 8.19 -7.39
CA PRO A 34 10.33 7.80 -8.66
C PRO A 34 9.37 7.89 -9.84
N ARG A 35 8.10 7.49 -9.67
CA ARG A 35 7.08 7.58 -10.73
C ARG A 35 6.82 9.03 -11.14
N LEU A 36 6.75 9.91 -10.14
CA LEU A 36 6.60 11.34 -10.38
C LEU A 36 7.84 11.90 -11.10
N ALA A 37 9.04 11.56 -10.65
CA ALA A 37 10.28 11.98 -11.33
C ALA A 37 10.33 11.52 -12.79
N ILE A 38 9.95 10.27 -13.08
CA ILE A 38 9.91 9.72 -14.43
C ILE A 38 8.88 10.45 -15.30
N MET A 39 7.66 10.66 -14.80
CA MET A 39 6.57 11.27 -15.58
C MET A 39 6.72 12.78 -15.79
N VAL A 40 7.39 13.47 -14.87
CA VAL A 40 7.65 14.90 -14.95
C VAL A 40 8.89 15.20 -15.79
N ALA A 41 9.87 14.29 -15.78
CA ALA A 41 11.17 14.46 -16.43
C ALA A 41 11.75 15.85 -16.11
N ASN A 42 11.97 16.70 -17.13
CA ASN A 42 12.55 18.03 -16.98
C ASN A 42 11.51 19.16 -16.80
N ASN A 43 10.22 18.88 -16.95
CA ASN A 43 9.19 19.91 -16.90
C ASN A 43 8.37 19.84 -15.61
N HIS A 44 8.90 20.46 -14.55
CA HIS A 44 8.31 20.47 -13.21
C HIS A 44 6.93 21.15 -13.10
N THR A 45 6.50 21.92 -14.11
CA THR A 45 5.16 22.53 -14.13
C THR A 45 4.05 21.50 -14.34
N LEU A 46 4.37 20.33 -14.92
CA LEU A 46 3.38 19.29 -15.26
C LEU A 46 3.11 18.30 -14.12
N GLY A 47 3.74 18.47 -12.95
CA GLY A 47 3.62 17.52 -11.84
C GLY A 47 2.18 17.19 -11.46
N ILE A 48 1.33 18.22 -11.33
CA ILE A 48 -0.08 18.08 -10.94
C ILE A 48 -0.87 17.33 -12.02
N GLU A 49 -0.62 17.63 -13.29
CA GLU A 49 -1.31 16.99 -14.43
C GLU A 49 -1.02 15.49 -14.49
N LYS A 50 0.18 15.06 -14.07
CA LYS A 50 0.58 13.65 -14.08
C LYS A 50 0.10 12.87 -12.87
N LEU A 51 -0.29 13.52 -11.77
CA LEU A 51 -0.74 12.84 -10.53
C LEU A 51 -1.91 11.86 -10.73
N PRO A 52 -2.99 12.19 -11.49
CA PRO A 52 -4.08 11.25 -11.72
C PRO A 52 -3.63 9.95 -12.40
N ALA A 53 -2.74 10.05 -13.40
CA ALA A 53 -2.18 8.89 -14.09
C ALA A 53 -1.32 8.02 -13.15
N ILE A 54 -0.48 8.65 -12.33
CA ILE A 54 0.33 7.95 -11.31
C ILE A 54 -0.57 7.26 -10.28
N ARG A 55 -1.61 7.95 -9.80
CA ARG A 55 -2.59 7.40 -8.87
C ARG A 55 -3.28 6.19 -9.46
N PHE A 56 -3.72 6.27 -10.72
CA PHE A 56 -4.33 5.15 -11.42
C PHE A 56 -3.39 3.95 -11.47
N ALA A 57 -2.14 4.13 -11.93
CA ALA A 57 -1.15 3.07 -12.03
C ALA A 57 -0.81 2.42 -10.67
N LEU A 58 -0.65 3.22 -9.61
CA LEU A 58 -0.37 2.70 -8.26
C LEU A 58 -1.52 1.88 -7.68
N ASN A 59 -2.75 2.22 -8.06
CA ASN A 59 -3.98 1.63 -7.56
C ASN A 59 -4.36 0.34 -8.30
N THR A 60 -3.99 0.23 -9.57
CA THR A 60 -4.21 -0.97 -10.41
C THR A 60 -3.04 -1.95 -10.38
N ALA A 61 -1.86 -1.56 -9.93
CA ALA A 61 -0.74 -2.48 -9.71
C ALA A 61 -1.05 -3.48 -8.58
N LYS A 62 -0.76 -4.77 -8.81
CA LYS A 62 -0.79 -5.81 -7.78
C LYS A 62 0.36 -5.61 -6.81
N TRP A 63 0.12 -5.78 -5.51
CA TRP A 63 1.21 -5.77 -4.53
C TRP A 63 1.50 -7.19 -4.09
N GLU A 64 2.79 -7.47 -3.91
CA GLU A 64 3.28 -8.77 -3.47
C GLU A 64 2.71 -9.20 -2.12
N THR A 65 2.63 -8.27 -1.15
CA THR A 65 2.16 -8.59 0.21
C THR A 65 0.70 -9.01 0.28
N THR A 66 -0.15 -8.43 -0.57
CA THR A 66 -1.59 -8.68 -0.57
C THR A 66 -2.01 -9.61 -1.70
N GLY A 67 -1.15 -9.85 -2.70
CA GLY A 67 -1.49 -10.54 -3.95
C GLY A 67 -2.53 -9.82 -4.83
N CYS A 68 -3.06 -8.67 -4.37
CA CYS A 68 -4.20 -7.97 -4.97
C CYS A 68 -3.86 -6.50 -5.26
N THR A 69 -4.71 -5.87 -6.06
CA THR A 69 -4.62 -4.42 -6.35
C THR A 69 -5.25 -3.62 -5.22
N ALA A 70 -4.78 -2.38 -5.01
CA ALA A 70 -5.32 -1.53 -3.94
C ALA A 70 -6.80 -1.19 -4.17
N VAL A 71 -7.20 -1.03 -5.43
CA VAL A 71 -8.59 -0.81 -5.82
C VAL A 71 -9.47 -1.99 -5.45
N TYR A 72 -9.01 -3.21 -5.71
CA TYR A 72 -9.76 -4.41 -5.38
C TYR A 72 -10.02 -4.50 -3.87
N LEU A 73 -9.05 -4.13 -3.04
CA LEU A 73 -9.22 -4.13 -1.59
C LEU A 73 -10.25 -3.09 -1.12
N ASN A 74 -10.29 -1.91 -1.74
CA ASN A 74 -11.21 -0.84 -1.34
C ASN A 74 -12.63 -1.02 -1.88
N PHE A 75 -12.76 -1.49 -3.12
CA PHE A 75 -14.04 -1.51 -3.83
C PHE A 75 -14.55 -2.92 -4.12
N ALA A 76 -13.85 -3.95 -3.66
CA ALA A 76 -14.13 -5.36 -3.96
C ALA A 76 -14.06 -5.73 -5.47
N ARG A 77 -13.72 -4.77 -6.34
CA ARG A 77 -13.78 -4.89 -7.80
C ARG A 77 -12.48 -4.44 -8.46
N SER A 78 -12.20 -4.98 -9.63
CA SER A 78 -11.08 -4.55 -10.45
C SER A 78 -11.47 -3.30 -11.27
N LEU A 79 -10.54 -2.35 -11.43
CA LEU A 79 -10.71 -1.26 -12.39
C LEU A 79 -10.39 -1.77 -13.80
N ARG A 80 -11.11 -1.23 -14.80
CA ARG A 80 -10.80 -1.48 -16.21
C ARG A 80 -9.57 -0.71 -16.61
N THR A 81 -8.65 -1.39 -17.25
CA THR A 81 -7.47 -0.80 -17.88
C THR A 81 -7.69 -0.68 -19.38
N LEU A 82 -6.89 0.16 -20.05
CA LEU A 82 -6.93 0.28 -21.51
C LEU A 82 -6.69 -1.07 -22.19
N ASN A 83 -5.82 -1.90 -21.62
CA ASN A 83 -5.57 -3.26 -22.10
C ASN A 83 -6.81 -4.15 -22.02
N ASP A 84 -7.61 -4.05 -20.96
CA ASP A 84 -8.84 -4.86 -20.85
C ASP A 84 -9.83 -4.50 -21.97
N VAL A 85 -9.89 -3.21 -22.33
CA VAL A 85 -10.77 -2.71 -23.41
C VAL A 85 -10.28 -3.14 -24.79
N THR A 86 -8.96 -3.13 -25.03
CA THR A 86 -8.40 -3.45 -26.35
C THR A 86 -8.23 -4.94 -26.61
N ILE A 87 -7.94 -5.73 -25.57
CA ILE A 87 -7.58 -7.15 -25.73
C ILE A 87 -8.81 -8.05 -25.71
N ASP A 88 -9.79 -7.78 -24.83
CA ASP A 88 -10.94 -8.68 -24.69
C ASP A 88 -12.17 -7.98 -24.12
N LEU A 89 -13.17 -7.75 -24.98
CA LEU A 89 -14.47 -7.23 -24.56
C LEU A 89 -15.16 -8.17 -23.57
N ARG A 90 -14.86 -9.48 -23.57
CA ARG A 90 -15.37 -10.40 -22.54
C ARG A 90 -14.76 -10.12 -21.19
N SER A 91 -13.48 -9.74 -21.10
CA SER A 91 -12.86 -9.31 -19.84
C SER A 91 -13.54 -8.04 -19.30
N VAL A 92 -14.02 -7.15 -20.17
CA VAL A 92 -14.83 -5.99 -19.80
C VAL A 92 -16.18 -6.43 -19.23
N ILE A 93 -16.86 -7.38 -19.86
CA ILE A 93 -18.13 -7.97 -19.41
C ILE A 93 -17.96 -8.80 -18.12
N HIS A 94 -16.84 -9.49 -17.95
CA HIS A 94 -16.55 -10.23 -16.72
C HIS A 94 -16.13 -9.31 -15.56
N ASN A 95 -15.54 -8.15 -15.88
CA ASN A 95 -15.31 -7.07 -14.92
C ASN A 95 -16.53 -6.13 -14.78
N ASP A 96 -17.61 -6.30 -15.55
CA ASP A 96 -18.87 -5.60 -15.30
C ASP A 96 -19.39 -6.02 -13.93
N ASN A 97 -19.89 -5.04 -13.18
CA ASN A 97 -20.41 -5.23 -11.81
C ASN A 97 -21.71 -6.05 -11.78
N PHE A 98 -22.04 -6.81 -12.83
CA PHE A 98 -23.24 -7.63 -12.90
C PHE A 98 -23.00 -8.92 -12.14
N VAL A 99 -23.25 -8.86 -10.84
CA VAL A 99 -23.28 -10.03 -9.99
C VAL A 99 -24.63 -10.71 -10.21
N SER A 100 -24.65 -11.80 -10.98
CA SER A 100 -25.89 -12.55 -11.25
C SER A 100 -26.60 -12.99 -9.96
N GLU A 101 -25.82 -13.21 -8.89
CA GLU A 101 -26.29 -13.51 -7.54
C GLU A 101 -25.32 -12.95 -6.47
N PHE A 102 -25.79 -12.05 -5.61
CA PHE A 102 -24.98 -11.35 -4.60
C PHE A 102 -24.27 -12.31 -3.62
N THR A 103 -24.95 -13.38 -3.25
CA THR A 103 -24.54 -14.37 -2.24
C THR A 103 -23.26 -15.16 -2.60
N PRO A 104 -23.14 -15.80 -3.78
CA PRO A 104 -21.91 -16.52 -4.16
C PRO A 104 -20.71 -15.59 -4.34
N TYR A 105 -20.91 -14.35 -4.80
CA TYR A 105 -19.85 -13.37 -4.91
C TYR A 105 -19.27 -13.01 -3.54
N LEU A 106 -20.13 -12.73 -2.54
CA LEU A 106 -19.67 -12.44 -1.18
C LEU A 106 -18.89 -13.60 -0.56
N LYS A 107 -19.34 -14.85 -0.74
CA LYS A 107 -18.60 -16.04 -0.28
C LYS A 107 -17.22 -16.16 -0.94
N ARG A 108 -17.08 -15.76 -2.20
CA ARG A 108 -15.78 -15.72 -2.90
C ARG A 108 -14.91 -14.57 -2.39
N LEU A 109 -15.50 -13.41 -2.14
CA LEU A 109 -14.81 -12.27 -1.57
C LEU A 109 -14.27 -12.58 -0.18
N GLU A 110 -15.11 -13.14 0.69
CA GLU A 110 -14.73 -13.58 2.03
C GLU A 110 -13.51 -14.50 1.99
N ARG A 111 -13.56 -15.57 1.18
CA ARG A 111 -12.43 -16.49 0.99
C ARG A 111 -11.16 -15.77 0.54
N LYS A 112 -11.28 -14.87 -0.44
CA LYS A 112 -10.15 -14.06 -0.90
C LYS A 112 -9.60 -13.16 0.21
N MET A 113 -10.46 -12.53 1.00
CA MET A 113 -10.04 -11.66 2.11
C MET A 113 -9.32 -12.46 3.19
N SER A 114 -9.76 -13.69 3.48
CA SER A 114 -9.04 -14.60 4.38
C SER A 114 -7.65 -14.95 3.86
N GLN A 115 -7.53 -15.30 2.57
CA GLN A 115 -6.22 -15.55 1.94
C GLN A 115 -5.31 -14.31 1.95
N ILE A 116 -5.87 -13.12 1.74
CA ILE A 116 -5.11 -11.87 1.80
C ILE A 116 -4.56 -11.64 3.21
N LYS A 117 -5.36 -11.89 4.25
CA LYS A 117 -4.90 -11.77 5.65
C LYS A 117 -3.75 -12.71 5.94
N GLU A 118 -3.89 -13.99 5.58
CA GLU A 118 -2.84 -15.01 5.75
C GLU A 118 -1.55 -14.60 5.03
N ASN A 119 -1.66 -14.12 3.78
CA ASN A 119 -0.50 -13.63 3.03
C ASN A 119 0.17 -12.43 3.72
N ILE A 120 -0.61 -11.50 4.27
CA ILE A 120 -0.07 -10.36 5.01
C ILE A 120 0.69 -10.84 6.25
N GLU A 121 0.11 -11.75 7.03
CA GLU A 121 0.72 -12.31 8.25
C GLU A 121 2.02 -13.04 7.93
N ASN A 122 2.01 -13.95 6.96
CA ASN A 122 3.20 -14.66 6.49
C ASN A 122 4.30 -13.68 6.05
N ASN A 123 3.96 -12.67 5.26
CA ASN A 123 4.92 -11.64 4.85
C ASN A 123 5.46 -10.81 6.02
N GLN A 124 4.65 -10.54 7.04
CA GLN A 124 5.09 -9.85 8.25
C GLN A 124 6.07 -10.71 9.05
N ASP A 125 5.78 -12.00 9.21
CA ASP A 125 6.65 -12.92 9.96
C ASP A 125 7.98 -13.17 9.25
N CYS A 126 7.97 -13.32 7.92
CA CYS A 126 9.20 -13.35 7.13
C CYS A 126 10.04 -12.07 7.37
N ARG A 127 9.42 -10.88 7.33
CA ARG A 127 10.12 -9.61 7.57
C ARG A 127 10.69 -9.52 8.98
N LYS A 128 9.95 -9.98 10.00
CA LYS A 128 10.45 -10.07 11.38
C LYS A 128 11.68 -10.97 11.43
N ALA A 129 11.62 -12.16 10.84
CA ALA A 129 12.74 -13.10 10.83
C ALA A 129 14.00 -12.51 10.17
N TYR A 130 13.86 -11.84 9.02
CA TYR A 130 14.97 -11.13 8.37
C TYR A 130 15.56 -10.00 9.23
N ALA A 131 14.70 -9.21 9.88
CA ALA A 131 15.12 -8.13 10.76
C ALA A 131 15.88 -8.67 11.99
N VAL A 132 15.39 -9.77 12.58
CA VAL A 132 16.05 -10.43 13.71
C VAL A 132 17.41 -10.99 13.31
N LYS A 133 17.54 -11.64 12.15
CA LYS A 133 18.83 -12.15 11.65
C LYS A 133 19.90 -11.06 11.50
N SER A 134 19.46 -9.84 11.21
CA SER A 134 20.35 -8.67 11.01
C SER A 134 20.66 -7.92 12.31
N ARG A 135 20.03 -8.28 13.44
CA ARG A 135 20.33 -7.66 14.74
C ARG A 135 21.68 -8.17 15.25
N LYS A 136 22.62 -7.26 15.45
CA LYS A 136 23.83 -7.55 16.21
C LYS A 136 23.45 -7.75 17.68
N PRO A 137 24.05 -8.70 18.40
CA PRO A 137 23.87 -8.79 19.84
C PRO A 137 24.28 -7.46 20.48
N CYS A 138 23.58 -7.08 21.55
CA CYS A 138 23.96 -5.90 22.31
C CYS A 138 25.42 -6.07 22.75
N PRO A 139 26.29 -5.08 22.52
CA PRO A 139 27.65 -5.13 23.04
C PRO A 139 27.58 -5.22 24.57
N ASN A 140 28.35 -6.12 25.17
CA ASN A 140 28.49 -6.17 26.62
C ASN A 140 29.38 -5.00 27.04
N TYR A 141 28.76 -3.92 27.52
CA TYR A 141 29.47 -2.78 28.09
C TYR A 141 29.78 -3.04 29.57
N LYS A 142 30.99 -2.70 29.99
CA LYS A 142 31.40 -2.68 31.39
C LYS A 142 31.25 -1.26 31.96
N PRO A 143 31.12 -1.11 33.29
CA PRO A 143 31.21 0.20 33.92
C PRO A 143 32.50 0.91 33.50
N ASN A 144 32.40 2.18 33.08
CA ASN A 144 33.44 3.05 32.49
C ASN A 144 33.73 2.93 30.98
N ASP A 145 32.96 2.14 30.22
CA ASP A 145 33.05 2.17 28.76
C ASP A 145 32.49 3.48 28.19
N LEU A 146 33.25 4.13 27.32
CA LEU A 146 32.81 5.32 26.58
C LEU A 146 31.93 4.89 25.40
N ILE A 147 30.69 5.36 25.39
CA ILE A 147 29.71 5.07 24.33
C ILE A 147 29.46 6.37 23.55
N TRP A 148 29.41 6.28 22.22
CA TRP A 148 28.96 7.38 21.39
C TRP A 148 27.46 7.58 21.60
N VAL A 149 27.07 8.80 21.96
CA VAL A 149 25.67 9.26 22.05
C VAL A 149 25.28 9.92 20.74
#